data_AF-A0A8T2H472-F1
#
_entry.id   AF-A0A8T2H472-F1
#
_cell.length_a   1.000
_cell.length_b   1.000
_cell.length_c   1.000
_cell.angle_alpha   90.00
_cell.angle_beta   90.00
_cell.angle_gamma   90.00
#
_symmetry.space_group_name_H-M   'P 1'
#
loop_
_entity.id
_entity.type
_entity.pdbx_description
1 polymer ?
#
loop_
_entity_poly.entity_id
_entity_poly.type
_entity_poly.pdbx_seq_one_letter_code
_entity_poly.pdbx_strand_id
1 'polypeptide(L)'
;MSSTDLKAENTDPKSQNNQVPSEELGDSSSDNWLYRFQDFMEGGACKESYLDLIYCFDDEEPKYSEILENCMKAHSDYYEPVIARLETCKEQLTKDLEAVFLPSTLLDQTKEGDIEKEESFIAFMKGGSCKESYTAWSDCAKEAEKNKEDVNIKCAEVSEMWNNCMDAHSDYYHPYLAPIETAANDFAKKLEAFVSRKQAE
;
A
#
# COMPACT_ATOMS: atom_id res chain seq x y z
N MET A 1 37.91 37.88 -65.11
CA MET A 1 39.39 37.75 -65.08
C MET A 1 39.81 38.09 -63.66
N SER A 2 40.48 37.28 -62.86
CA SER A 2 41.06 35.95 -62.99
C SER A 2 41.19 35.34 -61.59
N SER A 3 41.29 34.02 -61.55
CA SER A 3 41.66 33.16 -60.43
C SER A 3 42.94 33.58 -59.71
N THR A 4 43.06 33.16 -58.45
CA THR A 4 44.06 32.15 -58.07
C THR A 4 43.69 31.45 -56.77
N ASP A 5 43.55 30.12 -56.86
CA ASP A 5 43.72 29.17 -55.77
C ASP A 5 45.14 29.20 -55.19
N LEU A 6 45.30 28.81 -53.92
CA LEU A 6 46.19 27.71 -53.50
C LEU A 6 46.02 27.41 -51.99
N LYS A 7 46.06 26.12 -51.69
CA LYS A 7 45.78 25.44 -50.42
C LYS A 7 47.07 24.97 -49.74
N ALA A 8 46.95 24.66 -48.44
CA ALA A 8 47.77 23.83 -47.52
C ALA A 8 48.43 24.68 -46.41
N GLU A 9 48.45 24.30 -45.12
CA GLU A 9 48.26 22.99 -44.49
C GLU A 9 47.99 23.13 -42.96
N ASN A 10 47.29 22.14 -42.40
CA ASN A 10 47.34 21.58 -41.03
C ASN A 10 47.65 22.44 -39.79
N THR A 11 46.68 22.47 -38.86
CA THR A 11 46.94 22.18 -37.43
C THR A 11 45.63 21.83 -36.70
N ASP A 12 45.59 20.64 -36.08
CA ASP A 12 44.59 20.20 -35.11
C ASP A 12 44.52 21.17 -33.91
N PRO A 13 43.33 21.36 -33.29
CA PRO A 13 43.22 20.81 -31.94
C PRO A 13 41.82 20.29 -31.55
N LYS A 14 41.83 19.07 -31.01
CA LYS A 14 41.36 18.75 -29.65
C LYS A 14 39.87 18.95 -29.36
N SER A 15 39.14 17.85 -29.60
CA SER A 15 38.05 17.29 -28.79
C SER A 15 37.59 18.13 -27.59
N GLN A 16 36.39 18.69 -27.70
CA GLN A 16 35.51 18.89 -26.56
C GLN A 16 34.20 18.13 -26.82
N ASN A 17 34.05 17.07 -26.03
CA ASN A 17 32.88 16.22 -25.95
C ASN A 17 31.75 16.99 -25.24
N ASN A 18 30.75 17.44 -26.00
CA ASN A 18 29.46 17.87 -25.45
C ASN A 18 28.46 16.74 -25.70
N GLN A 19 28.54 15.70 -24.87
CA GLN A 19 27.40 14.83 -24.63
C GLN A 19 26.45 15.60 -23.71
N VAL A 20 25.37 16.10 -24.31
CA VAL A 20 24.13 16.35 -23.58
C VAL A 20 23.72 14.99 -22.98
N PRO A 21 23.53 14.87 -21.66
CA PRO A 21 22.92 13.67 -21.11
C PRO A 21 21.54 13.56 -21.73
N SER A 22 21.36 12.56 -22.60
CA SER A 22 20.03 12.09 -22.92
C SER A 22 19.45 11.70 -21.58
N GLU A 23 18.50 12.50 -21.07
CA GLU A 23 17.62 12.05 -20.01
C GLU A 23 17.08 10.71 -20.49
N GLU A 24 17.46 9.64 -19.79
CA GLU A 24 16.79 8.38 -19.92
C GLU A 24 15.37 8.63 -19.45
N LEU A 25 14.48 8.87 -20.42
CA LEU A 25 13.06 8.64 -20.27
C LEU A 25 12.91 7.16 -19.96
N GLY A 26 12.92 6.90 -18.65
CA GLY A 26 12.68 5.61 -18.05
C GLY A 26 11.37 5.04 -18.55
N ASP A 27 11.56 3.95 -19.26
CA ASP A 27 10.67 2.88 -19.66
C ASP A 27 9.38 3.10 -20.44
N SER A 28 9.28 2.24 -21.43
CA SER A 28 8.13 1.96 -22.26
C SER A 28 6.88 1.73 -21.41
N SER A 29 5.78 2.30 -21.88
CA SER A 29 4.39 2.26 -21.40
C SER A 29 3.79 0.85 -21.13
N SER A 30 4.58 -0.22 -21.11
CA SER A 30 4.17 -1.63 -21.00
C SER A 30 4.48 -2.27 -19.64
N ASP A 31 5.31 -1.65 -18.78
CA ASP A 31 5.84 -2.30 -17.56
C ASP A 31 5.24 -1.83 -16.24
N ASN A 32 4.21 -0.99 -16.27
CA ASN A 32 3.50 -0.63 -15.05
C ASN A 32 2.43 -1.69 -14.72
N TRP A 33 2.74 -2.57 -13.77
CA TRP A 33 1.84 -3.61 -13.26
C TRP A 33 0.49 -3.07 -12.75
N LEU A 34 0.43 -1.79 -12.37
CA LEU A 34 -0.81 -1.12 -11.96
C LEU A 34 -1.80 -1.03 -13.12
N TYR A 35 -1.34 -0.73 -14.35
CA TYR A 35 -2.22 -0.76 -15.53
C TYR A 35 -2.73 -2.16 -15.82
N ARG A 36 -1.88 -3.19 -15.65
CA ARG A 36 -2.30 -4.60 -15.84
C ARG A 36 -3.33 -5.01 -14.79
N PHE A 37 -3.20 -4.51 -13.56
CA PHE A 37 -4.19 -4.73 -12.52
C PHE A 37 -5.50 -3.99 -12.82
N GLN A 38 -5.43 -2.75 -13.29
CA GLN A 38 -6.60 -2.01 -13.76
C GLN A 38 -7.32 -2.75 -14.89
N ASP A 39 -6.60 -3.23 -15.92
CA ASP A 39 -7.17 -4.02 -17.02
C ASP A 39 -7.89 -5.29 -16.50
N PHE A 40 -7.30 -5.97 -15.51
CA PHE A 40 -7.93 -7.10 -14.84
C PHE A 40 -9.24 -6.67 -14.14
N MET A 41 -9.20 -5.59 -13.35
CA MET A 41 -10.40 -5.13 -12.63
C MET A 41 -11.51 -4.69 -13.60
N GLU A 42 -11.16 -4.01 -14.68
CA GLU A 42 -12.07 -3.58 -15.74
C GLU A 42 -12.60 -4.76 -16.60
N GLY A 43 -11.90 -5.90 -16.62
CA GLY A 43 -12.32 -7.09 -17.32
C GLY A 43 -13.38 -7.93 -16.60
N GLY A 44 -13.65 -7.63 -15.32
CA GLY A 44 -14.60 -8.37 -14.49
C GLY A 44 -15.96 -7.69 -14.32
N ALA A 45 -16.87 -8.36 -13.60
CA ALA A 45 -18.23 -7.88 -13.36
C ALA A 45 -18.30 -6.62 -12.46
N CYS A 46 -17.23 -6.29 -11.75
CA CYS A 46 -17.16 -5.19 -10.80
C CYS A 46 -16.46 -3.93 -11.35
N LYS A 47 -16.31 -3.83 -12.68
CA LYS A 47 -15.69 -2.69 -13.35
C LYS A 47 -16.22 -1.34 -12.85
N GLU A 48 -17.53 -1.15 -12.85
CA GLU A 48 -18.14 0.13 -12.50
C GLU A 48 -17.81 0.52 -11.05
N SER A 49 -17.96 -0.40 -10.09
CA SER A 49 -17.61 -0.15 -8.69
C SER A 49 -16.11 0.14 -8.48
N TYR A 50 -15.25 -0.44 -9.31
CA TYR A 50 -13.81 -0.17 -9.27
C TYR A 50 -13.47 1.21 -9.84
N LEU A 51 -14.12 1.61 -10.95
CA LEU A 51 -13.96 2.95 -11.50
C LEU A 51 -14.50 4.01 -10.54
N ASP A 52 -15.63 3.75 -9.89
CA ASP A 52 -16.17 4.65 -8.86
C ASP A 52 -15.16 4.84 -7.71
N LEU A 53 -14.50 3.76 -7.25
CA LEU A 53 -13.45 3.84 -6.23
C LEU A 53 -12.26 4.71 -6.67
N ILE A 54 -11.86 4.68 -7.95
CA ILE A 54 -10.68 5.41 -8.45
C ILE A 54 -10.99 6.88 -8.77
N TYR A 55 -12.17 7.15 -9.32
CA TYR A 55 -12.47 8.43 -9.96
C TYR A 55 -13.45 9.31 -9.19
N CYS A 56 -14.14 8.80 -8.16
CA CYS A 56 -14.99 9.64 -7.31
C CYS A 56 -14.12 10.28 -6.21
N PHE A 57 -13.84 11.59 -6.35
CA PHE A 57 -12.99 12.38 -5.45
C PHE A 57 -13.74 13.03 -4.27
N ASP A 58 -14.96 12.58 -3.95
CA ASP A 58 -15.78 13.16 -2.87
C ASP A 58 -15.55 12.42 -1.54
N ASP A 59 -15.92 13.02 -0.40
CA ASP A 59 -15.75 12.55 1.01
C ASP A 59 -16.39 11.16 1.34
N GLU A 60 -16.74 10.36 0.34
CA GLU A 60 -17.39 9.05 0.44
C GLU A 60 -16.47 7.87 0.06
N GLU A 61 -15.15 8.07 -0.02
CA GLU A 61 -14.15 7.02 -0.33
C GLU A 61 -14.38 5.68 0.42
N PRO A 62 -14.74 5.68 1.73
CA PRO A 62 -15.03 4.43 2.44
C PRO A 62 -16.22 3.64 1.89
N LYS A 63 -17.23 4.32 1.31
CA LYS A 63 -18.43 3.67 0.75
C LYS A 63 -18.13 2.97 -0.57
N TYR A 64 -17.30 3.56 -1.42
CA TYR A 64 -16.94 2.96 -2.71
C TYR A 64 -16.09 1.70 -2.52
N SER A 65 -15.21 1.69 -1.53
CA SER A 65 -14.44 0.51 -1.14
C SER A 65 -15.35 -0.64 -0.71
N GLU A 66 -16.36 -0.37 0.14
CA GLU A 66 -17.33 -1.37 0.57
C GLU A 66 -18.15 -1.95 -0.61
N ILE A 67 -18.61 -1.08 -1.52
CA ILE A 67 -19.36 -1.51 -2.71
C ILE A 67 -18.50 -2.43 -3.58
N LEU A 68 -17.25 -2.06 -3.83
CA LEU A 68 -16.32 -2.88 -4.62
C LEU A 68 -16.05 -4.22 -3.93
N GLU A 69 -15.76 -4.23 -2.62
CA GLU A 69 -15.50 -5.44 -1.86
C GLU A 69 -16.69 -6.40 -1.92
N ASN A 70 -17.91 -5.89 -1.70
CA ASN A 70 -19.13 -6.67 -1.77
C ASN A 70 -19.36 -7.25 -3.18
N CYS A 71 -19.09 -6.46 -4.23
CA CYS A 71 -19.17 -6.94 -5.61
C CYS A 71 -18.14 -8.06 -5.87
N MET A 72 -16.88 -7.87 -5.49
CA MET A 72 -15.81 -8.86 -5.69
C MET A 72 -16.13 -10.17 -4.98
N LYS A 73 -16.70 -10.12 -3.77
CA LYS A 73 -17.17 -11.31 -3.05
C LYS A 73 -18.31 -12.02 -3.77
N ALA A 74 -19.30 -11.28 -4.29
CA ALA A 74 -20.42 -11.84 -5.04
C ALA A 74 -19.98 -12.50 -6.36
N HIS A 75 -18.91 -11.97 -6.98
CA HIS A 75 -18.29 -12.46 -8.21
C HIS A 75 -16.93 -13.10 -7.95
N SER A 76 -16.84 -13.85 -6.85
CA SER A 76 -15.58 -14.44 -6.40
C SER A 76 -15.00 -15.44 -7.39
N ASP A 77 -15.78 -16.05 -8.29
CA ASP A 77 -15.26 -16.91 -9.35
C ASP A 77 -14.21 -16.22 -10.26
N TYR A 78 -14.40 -14.93 -10.53
CA TYR A 78 -13.44 -14.12 -11.28
C TYR A 78 -12.33 -13.54 -10.37
N TYR A 79 -12.71 -13.05 -9.19
CA TYR A 79 -11.82 -12.30 -8.29
C TYR A 79 -11.09 -13.16 -7.24
N GLU A 80 -11.35 -14.47 -7.17
CA GLU A 80 -10.73 -15.40 -6.22
C GLU A 80 -9.21 -15.27 -6.15
N PRO A 81 -8.47 -15.13 -7.28
CA PRO A 81 -7.03 -15.00 -7.21
C PRO A 81 -6.58 -13.78 -6.40
N VAL A 82 -7.31 -12.66 -6.48
CA VAL A 82 -6.98 -11.44 -5.74
C VAL A 82 -7.45 -11.56 -4.29
N ILE A 83 -8.68 -12.04 -4.08
CA ILE A 83 -9.28 -12.22 -2.75
C ILE A 83 -8.43 -13.17 -1.90
N ALA A 84 -8.06 -14.35 -2.42
CA ALA A 84 -7.28 -15.34 -1.69
C ALA A 84 -5.88 -14.82 -1.29
N ARG A 85 -5.26 -13.99 -2.15
CA ARG A 85 -3.98 -13.34 -1.84
C ARG A 85 -4.13 -12.31 -0.72
N LEU A 86 -5.22 -11.53 -0.73
CA LEU A 86 -5.52 -10.54 0.30
C LEU A 86 -5.77 -11.24 1.65
N GLU A 87 -6.57 -12.30 1.67
CA GLU A 87 -6.84 -13.09 2.87
C GLU A 87 -5.56 -13.70 3.44
N THR A 88 -4.74 -14.31 2.59
CA THR A 88 -3.43 -14.86 3.01
C THR A 88 -2.52 -13.78 3.59
N CYS A 89 -2.49 -12.58 2.98
CA CYS A 89 -1.72 -11.45 3.46
C CYS A 89 -2.23 -10.98 4.83
N LYS A 90 -3.55 -10.86 5.00
CA LYS A 90 -4.20 -10.48 6.25
C LYS A 90 -3.90 -11.47 7.38
N GLU A 91 -3.98 -12.77 7.11
CA GLU A 91 -3.64 -13.81 8.08
C GLU A 91 -2.17 -13.73 8.52
N GLN A 92 -1.25 -13.53 7.56
CA GLN A 92 0.17 -13.42 7.86
C GLN A 92 0.47 -12.16 8.67
N LEU A 93 -0.07 -11.01 8.26
CA LEU A 93 0.08 -9.75 8.97
C LEU A 93 -0.43 -9.85 10.41
N THR A 94 -1.56 -10.53 10.62
CA THR A 94 -2.08 -10.77 11.97
C THR A 94 -1.05 -11.53 12.80
N LYS A 95 -0.49 -12.63 12.29
CA LYS A 95 0.54 -13.41 13.01
C LYS A 95 1.79 -12.60 13.31
N ASP A 96 2.23 -11.76 12.37
CA ASP A 96 3.44 -10.97 12.54
C ASP A 96 3.25 -9.88 13.60
N LEU A 97 2.09 -9.20 13.60
CA LEU A 97 1.74 -8.24 14.66
C LEU A 97 1.60 -8.92 16.02
N GLU A 98 0.98 -10.10 16.07
CA GLU A 98 0.91 -10.89 17.30
C GLU A 98 2.29 -11.24 17.86
N ALA A 99 3.23 -11.61 17.00
CA ALA A 99 4.60 -11.92 17.40
C ALA A 99 5.37 -10.68 17.93
N VAL A 100 5.04 -9.48 17.46
CA VAL A 100 5.63 -8.23 17.96
C VAL A 100 5.14 -7.90 19.37
N PHE A 101 3.83 -8.03 19.61
CA PHE A 101 3.23 -7.70 20.91
C PHE A 101 3.27 -8.85 21.93
N LEU A 102 3.81 -10.01 21.52
CA LEU A 102 4.09 -11.18 22.35
C LEU A 102 5.59 -11.57 22.23
N PRO A 103 6.49 -11.04 23.07
CA PRO A 103 7.81 -11.65 23.17
C PRO A 103 7.64 -13.10 23.62
N SER A 104 8.26 -14.03 22.89
CA SER A 104 8.14 -15.49 23.05
C SER A 104 8.53 -16.05 24.43
N THR A 105 8.87 -15.20 25.40
CA THR A 105 9.25 -15.54 26.76
C THR A 105 8.09 -15.68 27.75
N LEU A 106 6.84 -15.40 27.36
CA LEU A 106 5.66 -15.47 28.25
C LEU A 106 4.74 -16.69 28.02
N LEU A 107 5.02 -17.53 27.03
CA LEU A 107 4.21 -18.72 26.73
C LEU A 107 4.53 -19.92 27.63
N ASP A 108 4.52 -19.72 28.95
CA ASP A 108 4.19 -20.80 29.85
C ASP A 108 3.09 -20.34 30.82
N GLN A 109 1.86 -20.73 30.46
CA GLN A 109 0.65 -20.91 31.27
C GLN A 109 -0.53 -19.94 31.08
N THR A 110 -1.59 -20.54 30.52
CA THR A 110 -3.02 -20.35 30.83
C THR A 110 -3.75 -19.18 30.15
N LYS A 111 -5.08 -19.35 30.05
CA LYS A 111 -6.10 -18.58 29.29
C LYS A 111 -6.23 -17.07 29.64
N GLU A 112 -5.21 -16.47 30.24
CA GLU A 112 -5.09 -15.03 30.54
C GLU A 112 -4.47 -14.23 29.37
N GLY A 113 -3.97 -14.92 28.34
CA GLY A 113 -3.19 -14.33 27.25
C GLY A 113 -3.92 -13.38 26.29
N ASP A 114 -5.25 -13.41 26.15
CA ASP A 114 -5.97 -12.46 25.28
C ASP A 114 -6.10 -11.07 25.93
N ILE A 115 -6.33 -11.02 27.25
CA ILE A 115 -6.42 -9.76 28.00
C ILE A 115 -5.03 -9.12 28.09
N GLU A 116 -4.00 -9.91 28.39
CA GLU A 116 -2.63 -9.43 28.51
C GLU A 116 -2.05 -8.92 27.17
N LYS A 117 -2.46 -9.53 26.04
CA LYS A 117 -2.11 -9.11 24.68
C LYS A 117 -2.75 -7.79 24.28
N GLU A 118 -4.04 -7.61 24.59
CA GLU A 118 -4.72 -6.34 24.35
C GLU A 118 -4.15 -5.24 25.24
N GLU A 119 -3.78 -5.56 26.49
CA GLU A 119 -3.11 -4.64 27.41
C GLU A 119 -1.70 -4.23 26.92
N SER A 120 -0.90 -5.16 26.37
CA SER A 120 0.45 -4.84 25.88
C SER A 120 0.43 -3.93 24.65
N PHE A 121 -0.49 -4.19 23.71
CA PHE A 121 -0.70 -3.33 22.55
C PHE A 121 -1.21 -1.94 22.96
N ILE A 122 -2.25 -1.86 23.79
CA ILE A 122 -2.79 -0.58 24.28
C ILE A 122 -1.70 0.20 25.03
N ALA A 123 -0.90 -0.46 25.86
CA ALA A 123 0.19 0.16 26.59
C ALA A 123 1.27 0.71 25.66
N PHE A 124 1.67 -0.04 24.63
CA PHE A 124 2.58 0.43 23.59
C PHE A 124 2.01 1.65 22.86
N MET A 125 0.77 1.55 22.37
CA MET A 125 0.13 2.64 21.62
C MET A 125 0.01 3.93 22.44
N LYS A 126 -0.28 3.81 23.74
CA LYS A 126 -0.35 4.94 24.67
C LYS A 126 1.00 5.40 25.22
N GLY A 127 2.08 4.66 24.99
CA GLY A 127 3.43 4.98 25.44
C GLY A 127 4.19 5.94 24.52
N GLY A 128 3.79 6.05 23.26
CA GLY A 128 4.40 6.91 22.26
C GLY A 128 3.79 8.30 22.13
N SER A 129 4.33 9.10 21.21
CA SER A 129 3.88 10.47 20.92
C SER A 129 2.47 10.53 20.33
N CYS A 130 1.97 9.44 19.74
CA CYS A 130 0.64 9.35 19.11
C CYS A 130 -0.46 8.85 20.05
N LYS A 131 -0.24 8.92 21.37
CA LYS A 131 -1.22 8.53 22.38
C LYS A 131 -2.57 9.22 22.19
N GLU A 132 -2.57 10.52 21.93
CA GLU A 132 -3.81 11.32 21.81
C GLU A 132 -4.62 10.90 20.58
N SER A 133 -3.97 10.78 19.42
CA SER A 133 -4.62 10.32 18.19
C SER A 133 -5.11 8.87 18.31
N TYR A 134 -4.34 7.98 18.94
CA TYR A 134 -4.78 6.62 19.22
C TYR A 134 -6.01 6.58 20.15
N THR A 135 -6.03 7.43 21.18
CA THR A 135 -7.17 7.49 22.12
C THR A 135 -8.43 7.97 21.40
N ALA A 136 -8.31 9.00 20.55
CA ALA A 136 -9.41 9.48 19.73
C ALA A 136 -9.93 8.39 18.78
N TRP A 137 -9.04 7.65 18.12
CA TRP A 137 -9.42 6.51 17.28
C TRP A 137 -10.14 5.42 18.08
N SER A 138 -9.60 5.04 19.24
CA SER A 138 -10.18 4.00 20.11
C SER A 138 -11.57 4.39 20.60
N ASP A 139 -11.79 5.65 20.95
CA ASP A 139 -13.10 6.13 21.41
C ASP A 139 -14.11 6.17 20.25
N CYS A 140 -13.67 6.58 19.05
CA CYS A 140 -14.49 6.48 17.84
C CYS A 140 -14.87 5.03 17.53
N ALA A 141 -13.92 4.10 17.57
CA ALA A 141 -14.17 2.68 17.28
C ALA A 141 -15.20 2.06 18.26
N LYS A 142 -15.11 2.40 19.56
CA LYS A 142 -16.11 1.97 20.56
C LYS A 142 -17.49 2.57 20.30
N GLU A 143 -17.56 3.82 19.85
CA GLU A 143 -18.83 4.46 19.48
C GLU A 143 -19.45 3.76 18.26
N ALA A 144 -18.66 3.52 17.22
CA ALA A 144 -19.10 2.81 16.02
C ALA A 144 -19.63 1.41 16.37
N GLU A 145 -18.91 0.64 17.19
CA GLU A 145 -19.35 -0.68 17.65
C GLU A 145 -20.68 -0.61 18.41
N LYS A 146 -20.81 0.34 19.35
CA LYS A 146 -22.04 0.56 20.12
C LYS A 146 -23.23 0.87 19.21
N ASN A 147 -23.00 1.62 18.14
CA ASN A 147 -24.02 2.03 17.17
C ASN A 147 -24.21 1.02 16.03
N LYS A 148 -23.38 -0.04 15.96
CA LYS A 148 -23.32 -1.01 14.83
C LYS A 148 -23.02 -0.34 13.49
N GLU A 149 -22.18 0.69 13.52
CA GLU A 149 -21.65 1.38 12.35
C GLU A 149 -20.34 0.70 11.92
N ASP A 150 -20.02 0.78 10.63
CA ASP A 150 -18.71 0.32 10.15
C ASP A 150 -17.61 1.24 10.69
N VAL A 151 -16.65 0.68 11.42
CA VAL A 151 -15.54 1.43 12.06
C VAL A 151 -14.65 2.11 11.02
N ASN A 152 -14.41 1.47 9.87
CA ASN A 152 -13.54 2.02 8.83
C ASN A 152 -14.20 3.26 8.20
N ILE A 153 -15.53 3.24 8.03
CA ILE A 153 -16.28 4.38 7.51
C ILE A 153 -16.39 5.47 8.59
N LYS A 154 -16.86 5.12 9.78
CA LYS A 154 -17.14 6.08 10.86
C LYS A 154 -15.89 6.78 11.38
N CYS A 155 -14.77 6.07 11.41
CA CYS A 155 -13.52 6.52 12.00
C CYS A 155 -12.41 6.78 10.97
N ALA A 156 -12.75 6.94 9.68
CA ALA A 156 -11.77 7.16 8.60
C ALA A 156 -10.80 8.31 8.91
N GLU A 157 -11.33 9.52 9.17
CA GLU A 157 -10.53 10.72 9.43
C GLU A 157 -9.59 10.55 10.65
N VAL A 158 -10.11 10.04 11.77
CA VAL A 158 -9.32 9.84 12.99
C VAL A 158 -8.30 8.70 12.83
N SER A 159 -8.60 7.69 12.00
CA SER A 159 -7.65 6.65 11.62
C SER A 159 -6.51 7.23 10.79
N GLU A 160 -6.82 8.09 9.83
CA GLU A 160 -5.80 8.78 9.01
C GLU A 160 -4.89 9.66 9.88
N MET A 161 -5.45 10.46 10.78
CA MET A 161 -4.68 11.25 11.73
C MET A 161 -3.75 10.39 12.61
N TRP A 162 -4.23 9.23 13.06
CA TRP A 162 -3.45 8.31 13.86
C TRP A 162 -2.31 7.67 13.04
N ASN A 163 -2.58 7.21 11.81
CA ASN A 163 -1.57 6.66 10.91
C ASN A 163 -0.50 7.70 10.56
N ASN A 164 -0.90 8.90 10.14
CA ASN A 164 0.01 9.99 9.84
C ASN A 164 0.92 10.37 11.02
N CYS A 165 0.39 10.29 12.25
CA CYS A 165 1.20 10.49 13.45
C CYS A 165 2.24 9.36 13.61
N MET A 166 1.85 8.10 13.44
CA MET A 166 2.78 6.97 13.56
C MET A 166 3.90 7.05 12.52
N ASP A 167 3.58 7.45 11.29
CA ASP A 167 4.55 7.64 10.22
C ASP A 167 5.54 8.77 10.55
N ALA A 168 5.05 9.90 11.05
CA ALA A 168 5.91 11.02 11.48
C ALA A 168 6.80 10.68 12.68
N HIS A 169 6.43 9.63 13.44
CA HIS A 169 7.13 9.16 14.63
C HIS A 169 7.57 7.69 14.48
N SER A 170 7.95 7.32 13.26
CA SER A 170 8.25 5.95 12.87
C SER A 170 9.30 5.29 13.75
N ASP A 171 10.27 6.02 14.30
CA ASP A 171 11.31 5.48 15.18
C ASP A 171 10.74 4.71 16.39
N TYR A 172 9.68 5.24 17.00
CA TYR A 172 9.00 4.56 18.11
C TYR A 172 8.04 3.48 17.61
N TYR A 173 7.29 3.77 16.54
CA TYR A 173 6.24 2.89 16.02
C TYR A 173 6.74 1.82 15.05
N HIS A 174 8.03 1.76 14.76
CA HIS A 174 8.65 0.81 13.84
C HIS A 174 8.26 -0.66 14.11
N PRO A 175 8.18 -1.15 15.37
CA PRO A 175 7.74 -2.52 15.63
C PRO A 175 6.33 -2.81 15.09
N TYR A 176 5.45 -1.82 15.07
CA TYR A 176 4.10 -1.92 14.54
C TYR A 176 4.06 -1.73 13.01
N LEU A 177 4.79 -0.73 12.49
CA LEU A 177 4.76 -0.36 11.08
C LEU A 177 5.50 -1.36 10.17
N ALA A 178 6.62 -1.92 10.62
CA ALA A 178 7.45 -2.77 9.77
C ALA A 178 6.75 -4.05 9.28
N PRO A 179 5.97 -4.80 10.11
CA PRO A 179 5.14 -5.90 9.62
C PRO A 179 4.11 -5.46 8.58
N ILE A 180 3.48 -4.29 8.77
CA ILE A 180 2.46 -3.75 7.87
C ILE A 180 3.08 -3.41 6.51
N GLU A 181 4.21 -2.69 6.50
CA GLU A 181 4.95 -2.36 5.28
C GLU A 181 5.43 -3.63 4.55
N THR A 182 5.90 -4.63 5.29
CA THR A 182 6.33 -5.91 4.72
C THR A 182 5.16 -6.63 4.05
N ALA A 183 4.02 -6.73 4.74
CA ALA A 183 2.82 -7.35 4.22
C ALA A 183 2.29 -6.64 2.96
N ALA A 184 2.26 -5.30 2.97
CA ALA A 184 1.85 -4.50 1.82
C ALA A 184 2.76 -4.72 0.60
N ASN A 185 4.09 -4.71 0.80
CA ASN A 185 5.07 -4.97 -0.25
C ASN A 185 4.96 -6.39 -0.82
N ASP A 186 4.76 -7.39 0.05
CA ASP A 186 4.59 -8.77 -0.37
C ASP A 186 3.27 -9.00 -1.12
N PHE A 187 2.19 -8.34 -0.71
CA PHE A 187 0.93 -8.35 -1.44
C PHE A 187 1.10 -7.73 -2.83
N ALA A 188 1.72 -6.55 -2.93
CA ALA A 188 1.97 -5.89 -4.21
C ALA A 188 2.77 -6.79 -5.18
N LYS A 189 3.86 -7.42 -4.72
CA LYS A 189 4.66 -8.36 -5.53
C LYS A 189 3.84 -9.58 -5.98
N LYS A 190 3.03 -10.16 -5.09
CA LYS A 190 2.18 -11.32 -5.42
C LYS A 190 1.09 -10.96 -6.43
N LEU A 191 0.60 -9.73 -6.37
CA LEU A 191 -0.41 -9.19 -7.29
C LEU A 191 0.22 -8.88 -8.65
N GLU A 192 1.36 -8.20 -8.67
CA GLU A 192 2.18 -7.95 -9.88
C GLU A 192 2.48 -9.25 -10.62
N ALA A 193 2.96 -10.28 -9.90
CA ALA A 193 3.25 -11.58 -10.49
C ALA A 193 1.99 -12.30 -11.00
N PHE A 194 0.82 -12.02 -10.45
CA PHE A 194 -0.45 -12.56 -10.94
C PHE A 194 -0.86 -11.90 -12.25
N VAL A 195 -0.95 -10.56 -12.27
CA VAL A 195 -1.43 -9.81 -13.44
C VAL A 195 -0.45 -9.91 -14.62
N SER A 196 0.85 -10.05 -14.35
CA SER A 196 1.86 -10.26 -15.39
C SER A 196 1.78 -11.65 -16.03
N ARG A 197 1.30 -12.69 -15.31
CA ARG A 197 1.08 -14.03 -15.89
C ARG A 197 -0.17 -14.10 -16.73
N LYS A 198 -1.23 -13.38 -16.35
CA LYS A 198 -2.52 -13.38 -17.06
C LYS A 198 -2.46 -12.90 -18.51
N GLN A 199 -1.52 -12.01 -18.86
CA GLN A 199 -1.34 -11.57 -20.26
C GLN A 199 -0.46 -12.52 -21.11
N ALA A 200 0.18 -13.52 -20.49
CA ALA A 200 0.99 -14.51 -21.20
C ALA A 200 0.19 -15.78 -21.60
N GLU A 201 -1.07 -15.88 -21.16
CA GLU A 201 -2.03 -16.96 -21.44
C GLU A 201 -3.01 -16.57 -22.57
#